data_AF-A0A352ISI2-F1
#
_entry.id   AF-A0A352ISI2-F1
#
_cell.length_a   1.000
_cell.length_b   1.000
_cell.length_c   1.000
_cell.angle_alpha   90.00
_cell.angle_beta   90.00
_cell.angle_gamma   90.00
#
_symmetry.space_group_name_H-M   'P 1'
#
loop_
_entity.id
_entity.type
_entity.pdbx_description
1 polymer ?
#
loop_
_entity_poly.entity_id
_entity_poly.type
_entity_poly.pdbx_seq_one_letter_code
_entity_poly.pdbx_strand_id
1 'polypeptide(L)'
;NMPEMDGIEALKKLREQNISSRIVMFTVSDQEDDVVAALRAGADGYLLKDMEPEDMITQLHQAAVGKMVISDRLTTLLAEALRSHKPQQASRPDFDSLTPREKDILRLIAEGLSNKMIGRKLDISDGTVKVHVKHLLKKLNLRSRVEVAVWAVEEGLHKG
;
A
#
# COMPACT_ATOMS: atom_id res chain seq x y z
N ASN A 1 9.96 -8.56 -19.20
CA ASN A 1 11.26 -8.47 -18.52
C ASN A 1 11.93 -7.16 -18.89
N MET A 2 12.41 -6.42 -17.89
CA MET A 2 13.27 -5.27 -18.11
C MET A 2 14.72 -5.78 -18.28
N PRO A 3 15.55 -5.18 -19.14
CA PRO A 3 16.96 -5.51 -19.21
C PRO A 3 17.63 -5.14 -17.87
N GLU A 4 18.60 -5.95 -17.43
CA GLU A 4 19.44 -5.76 -16.24
C GLU A 4 18.81 -6.02 -14.86
N MET A 5 17.55 -5.67 -14.63
CA MET A 5 16.91 -5.81 -13.31
C MET A 5 15.43 -6.15 -13.44
N ASP A 6 14.93 -7.12 -12.68
CA ASP A 6 13.49 -7.39 -12.68
C ASP A 6 12.70 -6.31 -11.93
N GLY A 7 11.38 -6.24 -12.17
CA GLY A 7 10.54 -5.20 -11.58
C GLY A 7 10.40 -5.30 -10.05
N ILE A 8 10.49 -6.51 -9.50
CA ILE A 8 10.37 -6.74 -8.05
C ILE A 8 11.66 -6.31 -7.35
N GLU A 9 12.81 -6.59 -7.93
CA GLU A 9 14.11 -6.11 -7.44
C GLU A 9 14.18 -4.58 -7.48
N ALA A 10 13.70 -3.96 -8.56
CA ALA A 10 13.59 -2.50 -8.64
C ALA A 10 12.69 -1.93 -7.54
N LEU A 11 11.53 -2.54 -7.31
CA LEU A 11 10.62 -2.18 -6.23
C LEU A 11 11.29 -2.28 -4.85
N LYS A 12 11.99 -3.37 -4.56
CA LYS A 12 12.72 -3.56 -3.29
C LYS A 12 13.75 -2.45 -3.07
N LYS A 13 14.58 -2.15 -4.08
CA LYS A 13 15.57 -1.07 -4.01
C LYS A 13 14.94 0.29 -3.76
N LEU A 14 13.82 0.61 -4.42
CA LEU A 14 13.09 1.85 -4.17
C LEU A 14 12.60 1.94 -2.71
N ARG A 15 12.08 0.84 -2.15
CA ARG A 15 11.64 0.81 -0.75
C ARG A 15 12.80 0.87 0.24
N GLU A 16 13.92 0.19 -0.03
CA GLU A 16 15.15 0.29 0.77
C GLU A 16 15.72 1.71 0.80
N GLN A 17 15.53 2.48 -0.28
CA GLN A 17 15.85 3.90 -0.34
C GLN A 17 14.82 4.81 0.36
N ASN A 18 13.87 4.23 1.10
CA ASN A 18 12.79 4.94 1.80
C ASN A 18 11.91 5.81 0.86
N ILE A 19 11.77 5.40 -0.41
CA ILE A 19 10.80 6.03 -1.32
C ILE A 19 9.39 5.70 -0.81
N SER A 20 8.71 6.73 -0.32
CA SER A 20 7.32 6.67 0.19
C SER A 20 6.28 7.08 -0.85
N SER A 21 6.73 7.41 -2.08
CA SER A 21 5.87 7.57 -3.23
C SER A 21 5.09 6.29 -3.51
N ARG A 22 3.98 6.44 -4.23
CA ARG A 22 3.19 5.29 -4.68
C ARG A 22 3.94 4.55 -5.77
N ILE A 23 4.06 3.23 -5.61
CA ILE A 23 4.70 2.37 -6.61
C ILE A 23 3.65 1.36 -7.08
N VAL A 24 3.30 1.44 -8.36
CA VAL A 24 2.33 0.54 -9.00
C VAL A 24 3.08 -0.34 -9.99
N MET A 25 2.91 -1.65 -9.88
CA MET A 25 3.46 -2.59 -10.85
C MET A 25 2.60 -2.58 -12.11
N PHE A 26 3.23 -2.53 -13.28
CA PHE A 26 2.55 -2.61 -14.58
C PHE A 26 3.19 -3.70 -15.44
N THR A 27 2.51 -4.84 -15.60
CA THR A 27 3.12 -6.08 -16.10
C THR A 27 2.15 -6.90 -16.95
N VAL A 28 2.67 -7.86 -17.71
CA VAL A 28 1.85 -8.87 -18.42
C VAL A 28 1.51 -10.07 -17.54
N SER A 29 2.20 -10.25 -16.41
CA SER A 29 1.98 -11.40 -15.53
C SER A 29 0.75 -11.19 -14.66
N ASP A 30 -0.16 -12.14 -14.65
CA ASP A 30 -1.28 -12.26 -13.70
C ASP A 30 -1.09 -13.44 -12.74
N GLN A 31 0.13 -14.01 -12.70
CA GLN A 31 0.45 -15.14 -11.84
C GLN A 31 0.38 -14.75 -10.37
N GLU A 32 -0.24 -15.62 -9.58
CA GLU A 32 -0.48 -15.39 -8.16
C GLU A 32 0.80 -15.08 -7.39
N ASP A 33 1.84 -15.87 -7.59
CA ASP A 33 3.13 -15.73 -6.92
C ASP A 33 3.78 -14.37 -7.21
N ASP A 34 3.67 -13.85 -8.44
CA ASP A 34 4.24 -12.56 -8.83
C ASP A 34 3.50 -11.40 -8.16
N VAL A 35 2.17 -11.50 -8.08
CA VAL A 35 1.31 -10.49 -7.45
C VAL A 35 1.58 -10.45 -5.95
N VAL A 36 1.60 -11.61 -5.30
CA VAL A 36 1.91 -11.73 -3.87
C VAL A 36 3.32 -11.24 -3.58
N ALA A 37 4.32 -11.60 -4.40
CA ALA A 37 5.70 -11.15 -4.24
C ALA A 37 5.83 -9.62 -4.37
N ALA A 38 5.15 -9.02 -5.35
CA ALA A 38 5.13 -7.57 -5.51
C ALA A 38 4.48 -6.85 -4.32
N LEU A 39 3.33 -7.33 -3.85
CA LEU A 39 2.64 -6.75 -2.69
C LEU A 39 3.51 -6.84 -1.43
N ARG A 40 4.15 -7.99 -1.18
CA ARG A 40 5.10 -8.19 -0.06
C ARG A 40 6.39 -7.38 -0.18
N ALA A 41 6.80 -7.06 -1.40
CA ALA A 41 7.91 -6.15 -1.66
C ALA A 41 7.52 -4.68 -1.46
N GLY A 42 6.25 -4.40 -1.15
CA GLY A 42 5.74 -3.07 -0.83
C GLY A 42 5.14 -2.35 -2.03
N ALA A 43 4.56 -3.03 -3.01
CA ALA A 43 3.76 -2.35 -4.04
C ALA A 43 2.50 -1.70 -3.43
N ASP A 44 2.08 -0.56 -3.99
CA ASP A 44 0.80 0.10 -3.68
C ASP A 44 -0.32 -0.29 -4.65
N GLY A 45 0.01 -0.99 -5.72
CA GLY A 45 -0.93 -1.46 -6.72
C GLY A 45 -0.29 -2.37 -7.76
N TYR A 46 -1.14 -3.07 -8.51
CA TYR A 46 -0.73 -4.03 -9.53
C TYR A 46 -1.73 -3.99 -10.68
N LEU A 47 -1.27 -3.62 -11.87
CA LEU A 47 -2.05 -3.43 -13.08
C LEU A 47 -1.50 -4.31 -14.21
N LEU A 48 -2.40 -4.84 -15.04
CA LEU A 48 -2.04 -5.69 -16.18
C LEU A 48 -1.90 -4.87 -17.46
N LYS A 49 -0.95 -5.26 -18.33
CA LYS A 49 -0.61 -4.57 -19.59
C LYS A 49 -1.63 -4.77 -20.71
N ASP A 50 -2.55 -5.71 -20.54
CA ASP A 50 -3.66 -5.96 -21.46
C ASP A 50 -4.90 -5.12 -21.14
N MET A 51 -4.87 -4.30 -20.08
CA MET A 51 -5.97 -3.41 -19.73
C MET A 51 -6.15 -2.27 -20.74
N GLU A 52 -7.38 -1.80 -20.89
CA GLU A 52 -7.68 -0.65 -21.74
C GLU A 52 -6.92 0.61 -21.25
N PRO A 53 -6.34 1.43 -22.15
CA PRO A 53 -5.58 2.62 -21.77
C PRO A 53 -6.36 3.60 -20.89
N GLU A 54 -7.65 3.78 -21.14
CA GLU A 54 -8.54 4.66 -20.38
C GLU A 54 -8.72 4.16 -18.93
N ASP A 55 -8.82 2.84 -18.77
CA ASP A 55 -8.89 2.20 -17.45
C ASP A 55 -7.56 2.35 -16.72
N MET A 56 -6.43 2.15 -17.40
CA MET A 56 -5.10 2.36 -16.83
C MET A 56 -4.94 3.79 -16.29
N ILE A 57 -5.30 4.80 -17.08
CA ILE A 57 -5.23 6.21 -16.67
C ILE A 57 -6.12 6.45 -15.44
N THR A 58 -7.32 5.89 -15.44
CA THR A 58 -8.25 5.99 -14.31
C THR A 58 -7.64 5.38 -13.05
N GLN A 59 -7.08 4.18 -13.13
CA GLN A 59 -6.41 3.52 -12.01
C GLN A 59 -5.19 4.32 -11.52
N LEU A 60 -4.35 4.84 -12.41
CA LEU A 60 -3.21 5.67 -12.00
C LEU A 60 -3.64 6.94 -11.25
N HIS A 61 -4.73 7.59 -11.67
CA HIS A 61 -5.31 8.70 -10.92
C HIS A 61 -5.81 8.29 -9.54
N GLN A 62 -6.46 7.12 -9.42
CA GLN A 62 -6.89 6.58 -8.12
C GLN A 62 -5.68 6.29 -7.20
N ALA A 63 -4.62 5.70 -7.74
CA ALA A 63 -3.37 5.44 -7.02
C ALA A 63 -2.73 6.75 -6.53
N ALA A 64 -2.69 7.77 -7.38
CA ALA A 64 -2.10 9.08 -7.05
C ALA A 64 -2.83 9.79 -5.89
N VAL A 65 -4.16 9.65 -5.79
CA VAL A 65 -4.94 10.16 -4.64
C VAL A 65 -4.92 9.21 -3.44
N GLY A 66 -4.22 8.09 -3.58
CA GLY A 66 -3.86 7.20 -2.51
C GLY A 66 -4.80 6.03 -2.28
N LYS A 67 -5.71 5.75 -3.22
CA LYS A 67 -6.42 4.47 -3.24
C LYS A 67 -5.47 3.35 -3.63
N MET A 68 -5.72 2.16 -3.12
CA MET A 68 -5.11 0.95 -3.65
C MET A 68 -5.73 0.64 -5.01
N VAL A 69 -4.89 0.27 -5.98
CA VAL A 69 -5.36 -0.11 -7.32
C VAL A 69 -4.86 -1.50 -7.65
N ILE A 70 -5.80 -2.42 -7.70
CA ILE A 70 -5.60 -3.84 -7.97
C ILE A 70 -6.75 -4.20 -8.91
N SER A 71 -6.47 -4.94 -9.99
CA SER A 71 -7.56 -5.41 -10.85
C SER A 71 -8.48 -6.35 -10.05
N ASP A 72 -9.77 -6.38 -10.39
CA ASP A 72 -10.76 -7.13 -9.62
C ASP A 72 -10.37 -8.60 -9.42
N ARG A 73 -9.72 -9.21 -10.44
CA ARG A 73 -9.22 -10.59 -10.43
C ARG A 73 -8.15 -10.88 -9.37
N LEU A 74 -7.47 -9.85 -8.86
CA LEU A 74 -6.33 -9.95 -7.95
C LEU A 74 -6.70 -9.60 -6.50
N THR A 75 -7.95 -9.25 -6.21
CA THR A 75 -8.42 -8.93 -4.84
C THR A 75 -8.36 -10.15 -3.90
N THR A 76 -8.58 -11.36 -4.41
CA THR A 76 -8.44 -12.60 -3.64
C THR A 76 -6.99 -12.85 -3.22
N LEU A 77 -6.05 -12.56 -4.13
CA LEU A 77 -4.61 -12.70 -3.90
C LEU A 77 -4.09 -11.69 -2.89
N LEU A 78 -4.67 -10.49 -2.86
CA LEU A 78 -4.41 -9.55 -1.77
C LEU A 78 -4.69 -10.25 -0.44
N ALA A 79 -5.90 -10.80 -0.25
CA ALA A 79 -6.27 -11.48 1.00
C ALA A 79 -5.34 -12.67 1.36
N GLU A 80 -4.75 -13.37 0.39
CA GLU A 80 -3.75 -14.43 0.61
C GLU A 80 -2.38 -13.89 0.99
N ALA A 81 -1.94 -12.83 0.32
CA ALA A 81 -0.73 -12.10 0.68
C ALA A 81 -0.81 -11.63 2.14
N LEU A 82 -1.99 -11.20 2.59
CA LEU A 82 -2.24 -10.75 3.96
C LEU A 82 -2.13 -11.90 4.97
N ARG A 83 -2.88 -12.99 4.74
CA ARG A 83 -2.96 -14.14 5.67
C ARG A 83 -1.61 -14.80 5.98
N SER A 84 -0.66 -14.68 5.05
CA SER A 84 0.62 -15.38 5.11
C SER A 84 1.76 -14.51 5.66
N HIS A 85 1.54 -13.20 5.83
CA HIS A 85 2.59 -12.25 6.22
C HIS A 85 2.63 -12.05 7.74
N LYS A 86 2.96 -13.10 8.51
CA LYS A 86 3.33 -12.92 9.91
C LYS A 86 4.67 -12.16 9.97
N PRO A 87 4.74 -10.98 10.61
CA PRO A 87 6.01 -10.33 10.85
C PRO A 87 6.91 -11.26 11.65
N GLN A 88 8.14 -11.48 11.18
CA GLN A 88 9.18 -12.13 11.98
C GLN A 88 9.29 -11.39 13.32
N GLN A 89 9.22 -12.11 14.44
CA GLN A 89 8.97 -11.61 15.81
C GLN A 89 9.88 -10.48 16.31
N ALA A 90 10.97 -10.14 15.61
CA ALA A 90 11.99 -9.20 16.11
C ALA A 90 11.59 -7.71 16.00
N SER A 91 10.54 -7.34 15.26
CA SER A 91 10.12 -5.93 15.12
C SER A 91 8.66 -5.80 14.70
N ARG A 92 7.73 -6.31 15.53
CA ARG A 92 6.31 -6.06 15.31
C ARG A 92 6.05 -4.54 15.33
N PRO A 93 5.28 -3.99 14.37
CA PRO A 93 4.91 -2.59 14.42
C PRO A 93 4.17 -2.28 15.72
N ASP A 94 4.56 -1.19 16.39
CA ASP A 94 3.99 -0.78 17.67
C ASP A 94 2.95 0.32 17.46
N PHE A 95 1.68 -0.01 17.70
CA PHE A 95 0.58 0.95 17.64
C PHE A 95 0.72 2.08 18.65
N ASP A 96 1.30 1.84 19.83
CA ASP A 96 1.39 2.84 20.89
C ASP A 96 2.49 3.87 20.67
N SER A 97 3.43 3.59 19.77
CA SER A 97 4.41 4.56 19.26
C SER A 97 3.79 5.68 18.40
N LEU A 98 2.53 5.52 17.96
CA LEU A 98 1.83 6.46 17.10
C LEU A 98 1.20 7.61 17.90
N THR A 99 1.29 8.82 17.35
CA THR A 99 0.54 9.97 17.85
C THR A 99 -0.97 9.78 17.65
N PRO A 100 -1.83 10.50 18.39
CA PRO A 100 -3.28 10.42 18.19
C PRO A 100 -3.69 10.64 16.74
N ARG A 101 -3.05 11.61 16.06
CA ARG A 101 -3.33 11.92 14.66
C ARG A 101 -2.91 10.80 13.70
N GLU A 102 -1.77 10.15 13.95
CA GLU A 102 -1.34 8.99 13.17
C GLU A 102 -2.26 7.79 13.40
N LYS A 103 -2.76 7.59 14.63
CA LYS A 103 -3.75 6.56 14.95
C LYS A 103 -5.06 6.81 14.18
N ASP A 104 -5.55 8.04 14.12
CA ASP A 104 -6.76 8.37 13.34
C ASP A 104 -6.57 8.09 11.85
N ILE A 105 -5.44 8.51 11.29
CA ILE A 105 -5.12 8.28 9.88
C ILE A 105 -4.99 6.78 9.58
N LEU A 106 -4.36 6.01 10.48
CA LEU A 106 -4.26 4.56 10.35
C LEU A 106 -5.62 3.90 10.19
N ARG A 107 -6.58 4.22 11.08
CA ARG A 107 -7.93 3.63 11.04
C ARG A 107 -8.64 3.92 9.72
N LEU A 108 -8.54 5.16 9.24
CA LEU A 108 -9.15 5.55 7.98
C LEU A 108 -8.44 4.91 6.77
N ILE A 109 -7.14 4.61 6.85
CA ILE A 109 -6.45 3.79 5.85
C ILE A 109 -6.99 2.36 5.85
N ALA A 110 -7.23 1.79 7.03
CA ALA A 110 -7.80 0.45 7.17
C ALA A 110 -9.24 0.35 6.64
N GLU A 111 -10.02 1.42 6.72
CA GLU A 111 -11.31 1.58 6.04
C GLU A 111 -11.19 1.72 4.50
N GLY A 112 -9.97 1.80 3.95
CA GLY A 112 -9.73 1.94 2.52
C GLY A 112 -9.91 3.36 1.98
N LEU A 113 -9.97 4.39 2.85
CA LEU A 113 -10.18 5.76 2.38
C LEU A 113 -8.96 6.28 1.61
N SER A 114 -9.18 7.18 0.65
CA SER A 114 -8.12 7.91 -0.06
C SER A 114 -7.60 9.08 0.78
N ASN A 115 -6.44 9.64 0.43
CA ASN A 115 -5.90 10.80 1.16
C ASN A 115 -6.86 12.00 1.14
N LYS A 116 -7.58 12.19 0.03
CA LYS A 116 -8.59 13.25 -0.11
C LYS A 116 -9.77 13.03 0.84
N MET A 117 -10.23 11.78 1.00
CA MET A 117 -11.33 11.46 1.91
C MET A 117 -10.91 11.54 3.37
N ILE A 118 -9.70 11.07 3.70
CA ILE A 118 -9.09 11.24 5.02
C ILE A 118 -8.97 12.73 5.36
N GLY A 119 -8.45 13.53 4.42
CA GLY A 119 -8.30 14.97 4.61
C GLY A 119 -9.64 15.65 4.92
N ARG A 120 -10.70 15.28 4.18
CA ARG A 120 -12.07 15.76 4.46
C ARG A 120 -12.59 15.34 5.83
N LYS A 121 -12.44 14.06 6.21
CA LYS A 121 -12.91 13.56 7.51
C LYS A 121 -12.17 14.22 8.69
N LEU A 122 -10.91 14.57 8.50
CA LEU A 122 -10.03 15.07 9.55
C LEU A 122 -9.80 16.59 9.48
N ASP A 123 -10.46 17.29 8.56
CA ASP A 123 -10.32 18.72 8.28
C ASP A 123 -8.87 19.17 8.03
N ILE A 124 -8.15 18.46 7.16
CA ILE A 124 -6.78 18.78 6.71
C ILE A 124 -6.60 18.58 5.20
N SER A 125 -5.54 19.17 4.64
CA SER A 125 -5.19 18.94 3.23
C SER A 125 -4.75 17.49 2.97
N ASP A 126 -4.96 17.01 1.74
CA ASP A 126 -4.45 15.69 1.31
C ASP A 126 -2.91 15.64 1.33
N GLY A 127 -2.25 16.78 1.13
CA GLY A 127 -0.80 16.95 1.32
C GLY A 127 -0.37 16.65 2.75
N THR A 128 -1.09 17.17 3.74
CA THR A 128 -0.84 16.87 5.17
C THR A 128 -1.04 15.38 5.45
N VAL A 129 -2.06 14.75 4.88
CA VAL A 129 -2.27 13.30 5.00
C VAL A 129 -1.07 12.53 4.44
N LYS A 130 -0.53 12.91 3.27
CA LYS A 130 0.67 12.27 2.68
C LYS A 130 1.87 12.32 3.64
N VAL A 131 2.09 13.44 4.31
CA VAL A 131 3.17 13.60 5.30
C VAL A 131 2.96 12.65 6.48
N HIS A 132 1.76 12.57 7.03
CA HIS A 132 1.46 11.64 8.11
C HIS A 132 1.61 10.17 7.69
N VAL A 133 1.16 9.79 6.49
CA VAL A 133 1.34 8.43 5.95
C VAL A 133 2.82 8.09 5.87
N LYS A 134 3.66 9.00 5.39
CA LYS A 134 5.12 8.82 5.34
C LYS A 134 5.72 8.59 6.74
N HIS A 135 5.32 9.38 7.74
CA HIS A 135 5.79 9.22 9.12
C HIS A 135 5.32 7.90 9.74
N LEU A 136 4.06 7.54 9.48
CA LEU A 136 3.46 6.29 9.93
C LEU A 136 4.21 5.07 9.38
N LEU A 137 4.49 5.04 8.07
CA LEU A 137 5.30 3.98 7.44
C LEU A 137 6.66 3.85 8.10
N LYS A 138 7.34 4.98 8.35
CA LYS A 138 8.65 5.00 9.01
C LYS A 138 8.58 4.48 10.45
N LYS A 139 7.61 4.92 11.25
CA LYS A 139 7.46 4.51 12.66
C LYS A 139 7.12 3.03 12.80
N LEU A 140 6.24 2.54 11.94
CA LEU A 140 5.80 1.15 11.94
C LEU A 140 6.78 0.23 11.20
N ASN A 141 7.84 0.77 10.57
CA ASN A 141 8.77 0.04 9.72
C ASN A 141 8.05 -0.75 8.61
N LEU A 142 7.02 -0.12 8.00
CA LEU A 142 6.23 -0.67 6.91
C LEU A 142 6.59 0.03 5.59
N ARG A 143 6.48 -0.70 4.49
CA ARG A 143 6.97 -0.27 3.17
C ARG A 143 5.91 0.39 2.30
N SER A 144 4.64 0.05 2.49
CA SER A 144 3.56 0.56 1.65
C SER A 144 2.28 0.81 2.42
N ARG A 145 1.35 1.59 1.84
CA ARG A 145 0.03 1.77 2.44
C ARG A 145 -0.73 0.45 2.52
N VAL A 146 -0.51 -0.44 1.56
CA VAL A 146 -1.13 -1.76 1.59
C VAL A 146 -0.71 -2.47 2.87
N GLU A 147 0.60 -2.56 3.16
CA GLU A 147 1.07 -3.15 4.42
C GLU A 147 0.44 -2.48 5.66
N VAL A 148 0.26 -1.15 5.65
CA VAL A 148 -0.43 -0.43 6.74
C VAL A 148 -1.87 -0.87 6.91
N ALA A 149 -2.64 -0.92 5.82
CA ALA A 149 -4.04 -1.31 5.86
C ALA A 149 -4.19 -2.75 6.38
N VAL A 150 -3.29 -3.62 5.95
CA VAL A 150 -3.24 -5.03 6.30
C VAL A 150 -2.95 -5.21 7.77
N TRP A 151 -1.85 -4.62 8.24
CA TRP A 151 -1.46 -4.66 9.64
C TRP A 151 -2.58 -4.13 10.53
N ALA A 152 -3.22 -3.01 10.16
CA ALA A 152 -4.33 -2.46 10.91
C ALA A 152 -5.56 -3.37 10.95
N VAL A 153 -5.86 -4.12 9.88
CA VAL A 153 -6.94 -5.11 9.87
C VAL A 153 -6.63 -6.30 10.78
N GLU A 154 -5.39 -6.81 10.74
CA GLU A 154 -4.93 -7.92 11.58
C GLU A 154 -4.96 -7.59 13.08
N GLU A 155 -4.56 -6.37 13.44
CA GLU A 155 -4.63 -5.86 14.82
C GLU A 155 -6.05 -5.44 15.23
N GLY A 156 -7.06 -5.60 14.35
CA GLY A 156 -8.45 -5.25 14.64
C GLY A 156 -8.76 -3.75 14.68
N LEU A 157 -7.84 -2.91 14.19
CA LEU A 157 -7.89 -1.44 14.25
C LEU A 157 -8.82 -0.80 13.20
N HIS A 158 -9.46 -1.61 12.35
CA HIS A 158 -10.42 -1.16 11.34
C HIS A 158 -11.86 -0.98 11.88
N LYS A 159 -12.10 -1.35 13.15
CA LYS A 159 -13.40 -1.19 13.83
C LYS A 159 -13.26 -0.09 14.88
N GLY A 160 -13.87 1.06 14.62
CA GLY A 160 -13.99 2.19 15.53
C GLY A 160 -15.35 2.85 15.36
#